data_AF-A0A4V5LST0-F1
#
_entry.id   AF-A0A4V5LST0-F1
#
_cell.length_a   1.000
_cell.length_b   1.000
_cell.length_c   1.000
_cell.angle_alpha   90.00
_cell.angle_beta   90.00
_cell.angle_gamma   90.00
#
_symmetry.space_group_name_H-M   'P 1'
#
loop_
_entity.id
_entity.type
_entity.pdbx_description
1 polymer ?
#
loop_
_entity_poly.entity_id
_entity_poly.type
_entity_poly.pdbx_seq_one_letter_code
_entity_poly.pdbx_strand_id
1 'polypeptide(L)'
;MDQNQQQDTAHRPVKRKEMTRRQFLSYTLGGAGAFMAGGAILPMIRFAVDPLLQPKQQGNFVKVIEESKVTNEPQQVDFKVHQVDGWYESDPKLQAWITKGDDGTIFALSPICKHLGCTIGKYGKEIPNQYLCPCHGARYDKNGKTLAVAPRSLDEYEVKTDNGWVYLGPLKPNSRVK
;
A
#
# COMPACT_ATOMS: atom_id res chain seq x y z
N MET A 1 -7.34 -75.68 -61.87
CA MET A 1 -8.12 -74.72 -62.67
C MET A 1 -9.34 -74.45 -61.80
N ASP A 2 -9.56 -73.30 -61.15
CA ASP A 2 -9.17 -71.90 -61.35
C ASP A 2 -8.88 -71.24 -59.99
N GLN A 3 -7.84 -70.42 -59.80
CA GLN A 3 -7.69 -69.03 -60.24
C GLN A 3 -8.89 -68.13 -59.87
N ASN A 4 -8.90 -67.59 -58.64
CA ASN A 4 -8.77 -66.14 -58.47
C ASN A 4 -8.76 -65.73 -56.99
N GLN A 5 -7.55 -65.45 -56.52
CA GLN A 5 -7.30 -64.43 -55.52
C GLN A 5 -7.66 -63.07 -56.14
N GLN A 6 -8.50 -62.29 -55.46
CA GLN A 6 -8.46 -60.81 -55.42
C GLN A 6 -9.52 -60.39 -54.38
N GLN A 7 -9.13 -60.23 -53.11
CA GLN A 7 -8.84 -58.90 -52.53
C GLN A 7 -9.95 -57.88 -52.80
N ASP A 8 -10.98 -57.90 -51.95
CA ASP A 8 -11.82 -56.71 -51.72
C ASP A 8 -11.84 -56.43 -50.21
N THR A 9 -10.73 -55.90 -49.71
CA THR A 9 -10.73 -55.20 -48.42
C THR A 9 -11.56 -53.93 -48.59
N ALA A 10 -12.83 -53.97 -48.20
CA ALA A 10 -13.73 -52.81 -48.23
C ALA A 10 -13.13 -51.67 -47.37
N HIS A 11 -12.48 -50.72 -48.03
CA HIS A 11 -11.98 -49.51 -47.41
C HIS A 11 -13.18 -48.66 -46.98
N ARG A 12 -13.58 -48.74 -45.70
CA ARG A 12 -14.56 -47.80 -45.13
C ARG A 12 -13.95 -46.40 -45.24
N PRO A 13 -14.51 -45.47 -46.04
CA PRO A 13 -13.96 -44.13 -46.11
C PRO A 13 -14.14 -43.48 -44.75
N VAL A 14 -13.04 -43.10 -44.12
CA VAL A 14 -13.06 -42.30 -42.89
C VAL A 14 -13.75 -40.99 -43.25
N LYS A 15 -14.99 -40.81 -42.79
CA LYS A 15 -15.76 -39.58 -43.01
C LYS A 15 -15.08 -38.45 -42.24
N ARG A 16 -14.11 -37.78 -42.88
CA ARG A 16 -13.40 -36.64 -42.31
C ARG A 16 -14.44 -35.52 -42.15
N LYS A 17 -14.57 -34.99 -40.94
CA LYS A 17 -15.46 -33.84 -40.68
C LYS A 17 -14.82 -32.62 -41.34
N GLU A 18 -15.13 -32.40 -42.61
CA GLU A 18 -14.59 -31.27 -43.35
C GLU A 18 -15.29 -29.98 -42.91
N MET A 19 -14.48 -28.97 -42.61
CA MET A 19 -14.98 -27.66 -42.22
C MET A 19 -15.61 -26.97 -43.42
N THR A 20 -16.84 -26.48 -43.23
CA THR A 20 -17.50 -25.69 -44.28
C THR A 20 -16.72 -24.40 -44.54
N ARG A 21 -16.77 -23.88 -45.77
CA ARG A 21 -16.09 -22.62 -46.13
C ARG A 21 -16.49 -21.46 -45.21
N ARG A 22 -17.75 -21.43 -44.78
CA ARG A 22 -18.26 -20.45 -43.81
C ARG A 22 -17.59 -20.62 -42.44
N GLN A 23 -17.46 -21.86 -41.93
CA GLN A 23 -16.77 -22.12 -40.67
C GLN A 23 -15.29 -21.74 -40.74
N PHE A 24 -14.61 -22.07 -41.85
CA PHE A 24 -13.22 -21.66 -42.04
C PHE A 24 -13.08 -20.13 -41.99
N LEU A 25 -13.89 -19.39 -42.75
CA LEU A 25 -13.85 -17.93 -42.78
C LEU A 25 -14.24 -17.30 -41.43
N SER A 26 -15.22 -17.85 -40.72
CA SER A 26 -15.60 -17.36 -39.39
C SER A 26 -14.50 -17.54 -38.36
N TYR A 27 -13.75 -18.66 -38.40
CA TYR A 27 -12.65 -18.90 -37.48
C TYR A 27 -11.42 -18.06 -37.81
N THR A 28 -11.07 -17.88 -39.08
CA THR A 28 -9.92 -17.02 -39.44
C THR A 28 -10.21 -15.55 -39.13
N LEU A 29 -11.41 -15.06 -39.43
CA LEU A 29 -11.82 -13.71 -39.10
C LEU A 29 -11.93 -13.50 -37.58
N GLY A 30 -12.52 -14.45 -36.86
CA GLY A 30 -12.62 -14.41 -35.40
C GLY A 30 -11.25 -14.47 -34.72
N GLY A 31 -10.35 -15.33 -35.19
CA GLY A 31 -8.99 -15.45 -34.68
C GLY A 31 -8.14 -14.20 -34.92
N ALA A 32 -8.18 -13.65 -36.15
CA ALA A 32 -7.50 -12.40 -36.46
C ALA A 32 -8.07 -11.22 -35.66
N GLY A 33 -9.40 -11.14 -35.53
CA GLY A 33 -10.06 -10.13 -34.70
C GLY A 33 -9.67 -10.23 -33.23
N ALA A 34 -9.65 -11.44 -32.66
CA ALA A 34 -9.23 -11.68 -31.28
C ALA A 34 -7.76 -11.31 -31.04
N PHE A 35 -6.87 -11.59 -32.00
CA PHE A 35 -5.47 -11.20 -31.91
C PHE A 35 -5.29 -9.68 -31.88
N MET A 36 -5.96 -8.95 -32.79
CA MET A 36 -5.91 -7.49 -32.83
C MET A 36 -6.49 -6.87 -31.55
N ALA A 37 -7.64 -7.37 -31.09
CA ALA A 37 -8.25 -6.92 -29.85
C ALA A 37 -7.36 -7.21 -28.63
N GLY A 38 -6.76 -8.41 -28.57
CA GLY A 38 -5.80 -8.77 -27.54
C GLY A 38 -4.58 -7.85 -27.51
N GLY A 39 -4.02 -7.52 -28.67
CA GLY A 39 -2.88 -6.61 -28.79
C GLY A 39 -3.15 -5.21 -28.23
N ALA A 40 -4.38 -4.70 -28.37
CA ALA A 40 -4.78 -3.41 -27.82
C ALA A 40 -5.16 -3.47 -26.33
N ILE A 41 -5.83 -4.55 -25.90
CA ILE A 41 -6.38 -4.67 -24.54
C ILE A 41 -5.31 -5.08 -23.52
N LEU A 42 -4.43 -6.01 -23.88
CA LEU A 42 -3.38 -6.51 -22.98
C LEU A 42 -2.48 -5.43 -22.36
N PRO A 43 -1.95 -4.44 -23.11
CA PRO A 43 -1.14 -3.37 -22.49
C PRO A 43 -1.97 -2.49 -21.55
N MET A 44 -3.26 -2.27 -21.83
CA MET A 44 -4.15 -1.50 -20.94
C MET A 44 -4.42 -2.23 -19.63
N ILE A 45 -4.68 -3.54 -19.70
CA ILE A 45 -4.82 -4.38 -18.49
C ILE A 45 -3.51 -4.38 -17.71
N ARG A 46 -2.37 -4.54 -18.39
CA ARG A 46 -1.07 -4.50 -17.73
C ARG A 46 -0.85 -3.16 -17.03
N PHE A 47 -1.10 -2.03 -17.70
CA PHE A 47 -1.01 -0.70 -17.08
C PHE A 47 -1.94 -0.54 -15.87
N ALA A 48 -3.16 -1.08 -15.91
CA ALA A 48 -4.04 -1.03 -14.74
C ALA A 48 -3.52 -1.85 -13.55
N VAL A 49 -2.81 -2.95 -13.82
CA VAL A 49 -2.39 -3.92 -12.79
C VAL A 49 -0.94 -3.73 -12.34
N ASP A 50 -0.07 -3.10 -13.16
CA ASP A 50 1.36 -2.93 -12.87
C ASP A 50 1.64 -2.28 -11.51
N PRO A 51 0.93 -1.21 -11.09
CA PRO A 51 1.08 -0.62 -9.75
C PRO A 51 0.88 -1.61 -8.59
N LEU A 52 0.01 -2.60 -8.78
CA LEU A 52 -0.29 -3.61 -7.76
C LEU A 52 0.79 -4.69 -7.68
N LEU A 53 1.57 -4.87 -8.76
CA LEU A 53 2.63 -5.87 -8.86
C LEU A 53 4.00 -5.31 -8.46
N GLN A 54 4.16 -3.98 -8.43
CA GLN A 54 5.42 -3.37 -8.01
C GLN A 54 5.65 -3.57 -6.51
N PRO A 55 6.89 -3.86 -6.08
CA PRO A 55 7.21 -4.01 -4.67
C PRO A 55 6.94 -2.69 -3.94
N LYS A 56 6.24 -2.76 -2.81
CA LYS A 56 6.05 -1.58 -1.96
C LYS A 56 7.42 -1.07 -1.52
N GLN A 57 7.76 0.16 -1.89
CA GLN A 57 8.95 0.82 -1.35
C GLN A 57 8.79 0.91 0.18
N GLN A 58 9.63 0.20 0.92
CA GLN A 58 9.67 0.35 2.38
C GLN A 58 10.14 1.77 2.71
N GLY A 59 9.42 2.40 3.64
CA GLY A 59 9.50 3.84 3.90
C GLY A 59 10.93 4.33 4.12
N ASN A 60 11.34 5.30 3.29
CA ASN A 60 12.61 5.97 3.45
C ASN A 60 12.64 6.71 4.80
N PHE A 61 13.70 6.48 5.58
CA PHE A 61 13.97 7.25 6.79
C PHE A 61 14.23 8.71 6.41
N VAL A 62 13.37 9.62 6.86
CA VAL A 62 13.51 11.05 6.60
C VAL A 62 14.17 11.71 7.79
N LYS A 63 15.15 12.58 7.53
CA LYS A 63 15.84 13.38 8.55
C LYS A 63 14.90 14.51 9.02
N VAL A 64 14.62 14.58 10.32
CA VAL A 64 13.59 15.50 10.84
C VAL A 64 14.13 16.56 11.80
N ILE A 65 14.82 16.16 12.87
CA ILE A 65 15.28 17.09 13.91
C ILE A 65 16.63 16.64 14.51
N GLU A 66 17.41 17.58 15.03
CA GLU A 66 18.60 17.27 15.83
C GLU A 66 18.20 16.68 17.19
N GLU A 67 18.94 15.67 17.64
CA GLU A 67 18.70 14.99 18.91
C GLU A 67 18.76 15.95 20.12
N SER A 68 19.65 16.94 20.06
CA SER A 68 19.85 17.94 21.13
C SER A 68 18.65 18.86 21.34
N LYS A 69 17.78 19.02 20.34
CA LYS A 69 16.60 19.90 20.40
C LYS A 69 15.37 19.18 20.94
N VAL A 70 15.42 17.86 21.07
CA VAL A 70 14.31 17.04 21.56
C VAL A 70 14.20 17.18 23.08
N THR A 71 13.03 17.59 23.54
CA THR A 71 12.73 17.77 24.97
C THR A 71 11.76 16.70 25.48
N ASN A 72 11.52 16.71 26.80
CA ASN A 72 10.51 15.83 27.44
C ASN A 72 9.07 16.28 27.15
N GLU A 73 8.88 17.42 26.48
CA GLU A 73 7.59 17.87 26.00
C GLU A 73 7.40 17.54 24.52
N PRO A 74 6.18 17.22 24.08
CA PRO A 74 5.91 16.94 22.69
C PRO A 74 6.12 18.18 21.82
N GLN A 75 7.00 18.04 20.84
CA GLN A 75 7.28 19.03 19.81
C GLN A 75 6.70 18.56 18.48
N GLN A 76 6.01 19.47 17.79
CA GLN A 76 5.50 19.19 16.45
C GLN A 76 6.62 19.38 15.45
N VAL A 77 6.80 18.40 14.58
CA VAL A 77 7.70 18.49 13.45
C VAL A 77 6.96 18.14 12.18
N ASP A 78 7.19 18.95 11.15
CA ASP A 78 6.67 18.70 9.81
C ASP A 78 7.83 18.21 8.94
N PHE A 79 7.60 17.12 8.20
CA PHE A 79 8.59 16.55 7.30
C PHE A 79 7.92 16.07 6.02
N LYS A 80 8.69 16.01 4.92
CA LYS A 80 8.19 15.53 3.63
C LYS A 80 8.69 14.11 3.41
N VAL A 81 7.79 13.21 3.04
CA VAL A 81 8.14 11.86 2.61
C VAL A 81 7.90 11.77 1.12
N HIS A 82 8.92 11.38 0.37
CA HIS A 82 8.73 11.07 -1.04
C HIS A 82 7.99 9.74 -1.16
N GLN A 83 6.80 9.77 -1.74
CA GLN A 83 5.93 8.60 -1.88
C GLN A 83 5.50 8.45 -3.34
N VAL A 84 5.70 7.24 -3.87
CA VAL A 84 5.20 6.82 -5.19
C VAL A 84 3.93 6.01 -4.97
N ASP A 85 2.79 6.52 -5.42
CA ASP A 85 1.49 5.84 -5.41
C ASP A 85 1.07 5.47 -6.83
N GLY A 86 1.41 4.24 -7.21
CA GLY A 86 1.20 3.70 -8.54
C GLY A 86 1.89 4.51 -9.63
N TRP A 87 1.12 5.37 -10.30
CA TRP A 87 1.61 6.19 -11.41
C TRP A 87 1.98 7.63 -11.02
N TYR A 88 1.79 8.01 -9.75
CA TYR A 88 2.00 9.36 -9.28
C TYR A 88 3.07 9.42 -8.19
N GLU A 89 3.97 10.39 -8.32
CA GLU A 89 4.93 10.74 -7.28
C GLU A 89 4.44 11.98 -6.53
N SER A 90 4.52 11.95 -5.21
CA SER A 90 4.14 13.08 -4.36
C SER A 90 5.04 13.18 -3.14
N ASP A 91 5.16 14.40 -2.62
CA ASP A 91 5.88 14.68 -1.37
C ASP A 91 4.91 15.17 -0.29
N PRO A 92 4.02 14.31 0.24
CA PRO A 92 3.11 14.69 1.31
C PRO A 92 3.88 15.24 2.51
N LYS A 93 3.41 16.38 3.04
CA LYS A 93 3.85 16.90 4.33
C LYS A 93 3.19 16.09 5.43
N LEU A 94 3.98 15.25 6.10
CA LEU A 94 3.57 14.54 7.29
C LEU A 94 3.98 15.31 8.54
N GLN A 95 3.27 15.01 9.62
CA GLN A 95 3.50 15.62 10.93
C GLN A 95 3.77 14.52 11.96
N ALA A 96 4.62 14.82 12.93
CA ALA A 96 4.89 13.95 14.07
C ALA A 96 5.00 14.75 15.36
N TRP A 97 4.57 14.14 16.46
CA TRP A 97 4.88 14.61 17.81
C TRP A 97 6.11 13.88 18.31
N ILE A 98 7.27 14.55 18.32
CA ILE A 98 8.52 13.99 18.86
C ILE A 98 8.63 14.36 20.33
N THR A 99 8.91 13.36 21.17
CA THR A 99 9.08 13.52 22.61
C THR A 99 10.20 12.61 23.11
N LYS A 100 10.91 13.05 24.15
CA LYS A 100 11.80 12.19 24.92
C LYS A 100 11.02 11.53 26.05
N GLY A 101 10.99 10.20 26.07
CA GLY A 101 10.34 9.41 27.11
C GLY A 101 11.07 9.51 28.44
N ASP A 102 10.38 9.08 29.51
CA ASP A 102 10.94 9.06 30.87
C ASP A 102 12.17 8.11 30.97
N ASP A 103 12.24 7.12 30.09
CA ASP A 103 13.37 6.19 29.92
C ASP A 103 14.55 6.79 29.15
N GLY A 104 14.44 8.07 28.76
CA GLY A 104 15.45 8.78 27.96
C GLY A 104 15.40 8.45 26.47
N THR A 105 14.51 7.57 26.02
CA THR A 105 14.40 7.19 24.61
C THR A 105 13.55 8.18 23.83
N ILE A 106 13.96 8.50 22.60
CA ILE A 106 13.19 9.37 21.71
C ILE A 106 12.13 8.54 21.00
N PHE A 107 10.90 9.03 21.00
CA PHE A 107 9.81 8.44 20.24
C PHE A 107 9.04 9.53 19.50
N ALA A 108 8.34 9.10 18.45
CA ALA A 108 7.56 9.97 17.61
C ALA A 108 6.16 9.37 17.42
N LEU A 109 5.13 10.11 17.78
CA LEU A 109 3.73 9.69 17.61
C LEU A 109 3.13 10.36 16.38
N SER A 110 2.27 9.60 15.68
CA SER A 110 1.42 10.16 14.64
C SER A 110 0.36 11.06 15.27
N PRO A 111 0.18 12.30 14.76
CA PRO A 111 -0.90 13.17 15.22
C PRO A 111 -2.25 12.75 14.63
N ILE A 112 -2.34 11.68 13.85
CA ILE A 112 -3.57 11.25 13.20
C ILE A 112 -4.45 10.48 14.18
N CYS A 113 -5.58 11.08 14.55
CA CYS A 113 -6.56 10.50 15.45
C CYS A 113 -7.13 9.19 14.88
N LYS A 114 -7.12 8.12 15.68
CA LYS A 114 -7.63 6.79 15.29
C LYS A 114 -9.15 6.64 15.30
N HIS A 115 -9.88 7.73 15.54
CA HIS A 115 -11.32 7.77 15.30
C HIS A 115 -11.61 7.83 13.79
N LEU A 116 -11.28 8.96 13.14
CA LEU A 116 -11.56 9.21 11.71
C LEU A 116 -10.44 9.99 10.99
N GLY A 117 -9.27 10.16 11.61
CA GLY A 117 -8.10 10.74 10.93
C GLY A 117 -7.87 12.25 11.11
N CYS A 118 -8.62 12.95 11.96
CA CYS A 118 -8.31 14.34 12.30
C CYS A 118 -6.91 14.47 12.93
N THR A 119 -6.20 15.57 12.66
CA THR A 119 -4.95 15.91 13.34
C THR A 119 -5.23 16.34 14.79
N ILE A 120 -4.57 15.70 15.75
CA ILE A 120 -4.64 16.04 17.18
C ILE A 120 -3.70 17.21 17.49
N GLY A 121 -4.12 18.09 18.40
CA GLY A 121 -3.29 19.19 18.88
C GLY A 121 -2.31 18.78 19.97
N LYS A 122 -1.44 19.72 20.37
CA LYS A 122 -0.61 19.61 21.59
C LYS A 122 -1.52 19.43 22.81
N TYR A 123 -0.92 19.04 23.95
CA TYR A 123 -1.62 18.90 25.22
C TYR A 123 -2.62 20.03 25.48
N GLY A 124 -3.86 19.64 25.79
CA GLY A 124 -4.92 20.60 26.08
C GLY A 124 -4.55 21.43 27.32
N LYS A 125 -4.82 22.74 27.27
CA LYS A 125 -4.63 23.63 28.45
C LYS A 125 -5.46 23.16 29.66
N GLU A 126 -6.59 22.53 29.39
CA GLU A 126 -7.55 22.06 30.40
C GLU A 126 -7.15 20.71 31.01
N ILE A 127 -6.38 19.89 30.27
CA ILE A 127 -6.02 18.53 30.69
C ILE A 127 -4.53 18.31 30.38
N PRO A 128 -3.63 18.52 31.36
CA PRO A 128 -2.20 18.39 31.13
C PRO A 128 -1.82 16.96 30.75
N ASN A 129 -0.77 16.82 29.94
CA ASN A 129 -0.19 15.55 29.52
C ASN A 129 -1.14 14.65 28.70
N GLN A 130 -2.15 15.22 28.04
CA GLN A 130 -3.05 14.48 27.17
C GLN A 130 -3.25 15.17 25.83
N TYR A 131 -3.09 14.42 24.73
CA TYR A 131 -3.43 14.92 23.40
C TYR A 131 -4.94 14.98 23.23
N LEU A 132 -5.41 16.10 22.69
CA LEU A 132 -6.83 16.36 22.47
C LEU A 132 -7.13 16.47 20.97
N CYS A 133 -8.12 15.71 20.52
CA CYS A 133 -8.67 15.82 19.18
C CYS A 133 -9.84 16.82 19.16
N PRO A 134 -9.76 17.93 18.40
CA PRO A 134 -10.79 18.98 18.41
C PRO A 134 -12.12 18.54 17.76
N CYS A 135 -12.12 17.48 16.95
CA CYS A 135 -13.31 17.06 16.20
C CYS A 135 -14.42 16.48 17.10
N HIS A 136 -14.10 15.56 18.01
CA HIS A 136 -15.09 14.84 18.85
C HIS A 136 -14.58 14.60 20.28
N GLY A 137 -13.52 15.30 20.71
CA GLY A 137 -12.99 15.16 22.06
C GLY A 137 -12.27 13.83 22.34
N ALA A 138 -11.75 13.15 21.31
CA ALA A 138 -10.90 11.99 21.53
C ALA A 138 -9.65 12.39 22.32
N ARG A 139 -9.29 11.57 23.30
CA ARG A 139 -8.22 11.85 24.26
C ARG A 139 -7.20 10.73 24.25
N TYR A 140 -5.93 11.11 24.28
CA TYR A 140 -4.81 10.19 24.38
C TYR A 140 -3.87 10.63 25.50
N ASP A 141 -3.26 9.68 26.20
CA ASP A 141 -2.22 10.01 27.19
C ASP A 141 -0.91 10.48 26.51
N LYS A 142 0.10 10.84 27.32
CA LYS A 142 1.43 11.25 26.84
C LYS A 142 2.14 10.23 25.94
N ASN A 143 1.79 8.95 26.07
CA ASN A 143 2.36 7.85 25.29
C ASN A 143 1.48 7.50 24.07
N GLY A 144 0.35 8.17 23.87
CA GLY A 144 -0.60 7.93 22.80
C GLY A 144 -1.64 6.84 23.09
N LYS A 145 -1.77 6.35 24.32
CA LYS A 145 -2.83 5.40 24.72
C LYS A 145 -4.19 6.07 24.61
N THR A 146 -5.13 5.41 23.96
CA THR A 146 -6.51 5.90 23.91
C THR A 146 -7.12 5.93 25.31
N LEU A 147 -7.72 7.06 25.66
CA LEU A 147 -8.44 7.26 26.92
C LEU A 147 -9.95 7.37 26.70
N ALA A 148 -10.36 7.95 25.56
CA ALA A 148 -11.76 8.14 25.22
C ALA A 148 -11.98 8.25 23.71
N VAL A 149 -13.18 7.83 23.26
CA VAL A 149 -13.72 7.93 21.90
C VAL A 149 -13.00 7.07 20.86
N ALA A 150 -11.68 7.16 20.76
CA ALA A 150 -10.92 6.46 19.74
C ALA A 150 -10.80 4.95 20.05
N PRO A 151 -11.04 4.07 19.06
CA PRO A 151 -10.99 2.62 19.26
C PRO A 151 -9.57 2.07 19.45
N ARG A 152 -8.55 2.81 19.02
CA ARG A 152 -7.14 2.42 19.09
C ARG A 152 -6.26 3.57 19.55
N SER A 153 -5.12 3.24 20.15
CA SER A 153 -4.04 4.17 20.48
C SER A 153 -3.40 4.76 19.22
N LEU A 154 -2.75 5.92 19.34
CA LEU A 154 -2.00 6.53 18.25
C LEU A 154 -0.91 5.59 17.74
N ASP A 155 -0.58 5.68 16.46
CA ASP A 155 0.55 4.96 15.89
C ASP A 155 1.88 5.66 16.23
N GLU A 156 2.95 4.88 16.23
CA GLU A 156 4.31 5.34 16.46
C GLU A 156 5.07 5.31 15.14
N TYR A 157 5.91 6.31 14.87
CA TYR A 157 6.86 6.23 13.76
C TYR A 157 8.06 5.38 14.18
N GLU A 158 8.64 4.64 13.25
CA GLU A 158 9.97 4.08 13.46
C GLU A 158 10.98 5.21 13.63
N VAL A 159 11.73 5.19 14.73
CA VAL A 159 12.73 6.22 15.03
C VAL A 159 14.12 5.59 14.91
N LYS A 160 15.00 6.23 14.15
CA LYS A 160 16.42 5.91 14.09
C LYS A 160 17.23 7.16 14.40
N THR A 161 18.19 7.06 15.29
CA THR A 161 19.11 8.16 15.60
C THR A 161 20.46 7.86 14.97
N ASP A 162 20.99 8.77 14.16
CA ASP A 162 22.30 8.64 13.54
C ASP A 162 22.99 10.00 13.45
N ASN A 163 24.29 10.06 13.77
CA ASN A 163 25.11 11.28 13.73
C ASN A 163 24.49 12.51 14.43
N GLY A 164 23.78 12.32 15.56
CA GLY A 164 23.10 13.39 16.31
C GLY A 164 21.79 13.90 15.69
N TRP A 165 21.25 13.18 14.70
CA TRP A 165 19.98 13.48 14.05
C TRP A 165 18.98 12.36 14.26
N VAL A 166 17.71 12.75 14.38
CA VAL A 166 16.56 11.86 14.47
C VAL A 166 15.94 11.70 13.09
N TYR A 167 15.82 10.44 12.68
CA TYR A 167 15.18 10.03 11.44
C TYR A 167 13.87 9.32 11.75
N LEU A 168 12.83 9.64 10.98
CA LEU A 168 11.52 9.00 11.07
C LEU A 168 11.28 8.10 9.84
N GLY A 169 10.94 6.85 10.10
CA GLY A 169 10.58 5.84 9.11
C GLY A 169 9.06 5.64 9.01
N PRO A 170 8.61 4.45 8.56
CA PRO A 170 7.18 4.16 8.42
C PRO A 170 6.44 4.10 9.77
N LEU A 171 5.12 4.23 9.71
CA LEU A 171 4.25 4.06 10.87
C LEU A 171 4.14 2.59 11.27
N LYS A 172 4.23 2.34 12.57
CA LYS A 172 4.01 1.05 13.22
C LYS A 172 2.96 1.17 14.33
N PRO A 173 2.30 0.05 14.71
CA PRO A 173 1.50 0.02 15.91
C PRO A 173 2.35 0.46 17.12
N ASN A 174 1.76 1.29 17.98
CA ASN A 174 2.48 1.85 19.12
C ASN A 174 2.84 0.79 20.14
N SER A 175 4.16 0.61 20.30
CA SER A 175 4.75 -0.42 21.14
C SER A 175 4.79 -0.06 22.63
N ARG A 176 4.55 1.21 22.95
CA ARG A 176 4.58 1.74 24.33
C ARG A 176 3.29 1.52 25.09
N VAL A 177 2.20 1.30 24.37
CA VAL A 177 0.89 1.09 24.96
C VAL A 177 0.64 -0.42 25.06
N LYS A 178 0.76 -0.94 26.29
CA LYS A 178 0.27 -2.28 26.65
C LYS A 178 -1.20 -2.22 27.08
#